data_AF-A0A6B1DYB0-F1
#
_entry.id   AF-A0A6B1DYB0-F1
#
_cell.length_a   1.000
_cell.length_b   1.000
_cell.length_c   1.000
_cell.angle_alpha   90.00
_cell.angle_beta   90.00
_cell.angle_gamma   90.00
#
_symmetry.space_group_name_H-M   'P 1'
#
loop_
_entity.id
_entity.type
_entity.pdbx_description
1 polymer ?
#
loop_
_entity_poly.entity_id
_entity_poly.type
_entity_poly.pdbx_seq_one_letter_code
_entity_poly.pdbx_strand_id
1 'polypeptide(L)'
;MKGLPALEITYRTPDHRQLPHVVKFSGGRSSALLLFGLLANDQLDPQRGDVVVFNNTSAEHTRTYDFVIRCKEEAERLSDVPFLLTEFQTYETARDGFWRRAKSWRLANPCLWSSDEPNGLRYGGEIFEEAIALNTRLPNRFQRLCTDHLKVQVTRNMLSEWFSGEPATRRLGHYHEISQVTDREIARSYQGSSLSERELLRYVRFLRTCPLVRPSQSYAHFTSAHRVVVERLRDQALDGRVAMGGEGAVPYVTVLGLRADEPGRVGNILNRPQGDGAIPCFPLYDAGLASEDVLAFWRGQEWDLDLDSRYSNCTFCFMKGIRTLRAIAKEPKAQAPGPSQLQWWANLEARYQRNIEEVRDGERTGQTSRFGFFGKNSKHTYANLLELDPADIPLQELPCHCTD
;
A
#
# COMPACT_ATOMS: atom_id res chain seq x y z
N MET A 1 10.32 -17.43 18.14
CA MET A 1 11.45 -16.49 17.94
C MET A 1 12.17 -16.26 19.25
N LYS A 2 13.49 -16.06 19.22
CA LYS A 2 14.30 -15.83 20.44
C LYS A 2 14.75 -14.37 20.49
N GLY A 3 14.81 -13.80 21.70
CA GLY A 3 15.33 -12.43 21.91
C GLY A 3 14.41 -11.32 21.44
N LEU A 4 13.09 -11.52 21.48
CA LEU A 4 12.13 -10.45 21.20
C LEU A 4 12.24 -9.35 22.27
N PRO A 5 12.23 -8.07 21.89
CA PRO A 5 12.22 -6.97 22.86
C PRO A 5 10.89 -6.93 23.62
N ALA A 6 10.94 -6.45 24.86
CA ALA A 6 9.74 -6.07 25.59
C ALA A 6 9.15 -4.82 24.92
N LEU A 7 8.05 -5.00 24.17
CA LEU A 7 7.35 -3.90 23.50
C LEU A 7 6.01 -3.66 24.16
N GLU A 8 5.76 -2.41 24.49
CA GLU A 8 4.46 -1.94 24.95
C GLU A 8 3.92 -0.85 24.03
N ILE A 9 2.59 -0.82 23.89
CA ILE A 9 1.93 0.27 23.19
C ILE A 9 1.75 1.43 24.17
N THR A 10 2.39 2.56 23.88
CA THR A 10 2.22 3.78 24.66
C THR A 10 1.05 4.60 24.11
N TYR A 11 0.15 5.01 25.00
CA TYR A 11 -1.06 5.75 24.65
C TYR A 11 -0.98 7.18 25.15
N ARG A 12 -1.30 8.15 24.29
CA ARG A 12 -1.45 9.56 24.71
C ARG A 12 -2.64 9.75 25.65
N THR A 13 -3.72 9.04 25.39
CA THR A 13 -4.91 8.99 26.23
C THR A 13 -5.10 7.54 26.68
N PRO A 14 -5.14 7.24 28.00
CA PRO A 14 -5.24 5.87 28.49
C PRO A 14 -6.41 5.06 27.91
N ASP A 15 -7.56 5.70 27.69
CA ASP A 15 -8.77 5.05 27.16
C ASP A 15 -8.58 4.48 25.74
N HIS A 16 -7.58 4.97 24.99
CA HIS A 16 -7.26 4.43 23.67
C HIS A 16 -6.82 2.95 23.73
N ARG A 17 -6.43 2.44 24.90
CA ARG A 17 -6.12 1.02 25.12
C ARG A 17 -7.34 0.10 24.92
N GLN A 18 -8.56 0.63 24.97
CA GLN A 18 -9.82 -0.10 24.74
C GLN A 18 -10.29 -0.07 23.27
N LEU A 19 -9.65 0.72 22.42
CA LEU A 19 -9.99 0.82 21.00
C LEU A 19 -9.35 -0.33 20.21
N PRO A 20 -9.89 -0.71 19.03
CA PRO A 20 -9.27 -1.75 18.21
C PRO A 20 -7.87 -1.33 17.76
N HIS A 21 -6.91 -2.25 17.77
CA HIS A 21 -5.55 -2.02 17.29
C HIS A 21 -5.37 -2.58 15.89
N VAL A 22 -5.01 -1.70 14.96
CA VAL A 22 -4.71 -2.03 13.57
C VAL A 22 -3.20 -1.96 13.39
N VAL A 23 -2.54 -3.13 13.36
CA VAL A 23 -1.10 -3.22 13.13
C VAL A 23 -0.82 -3.13 11.63
N LYS A 24 -0.15 -2.06 11.20
CA LYS A 24 0.19 -1.83 9.79
C LYS A 24 1.49 -2.55 9.45
N PHE A 25 1.36 -3.79 9.00
CA PHE A 25 2.49 -4.61 8.59
C PHE A 25 2.94 -4.22 7.18
N SER A 26 4.17 -3.74 7.04
CA SER A 26 4.68 -3.24 5.75
C SER A 26 5.37 -4.31 4.89
N GLY A 27 5.68 -5.49 5.44
CA GLY A 27 6.48 -6.52 4.77
C GLY A 27 7.99 -6.40 4.99
N GLY A 28 8.42 -5.58 5.96
CA GLY A 28 9.85 -5.37 6.25
C GLY A 28 10.22 -5.85 7.65
N ARG A 29 11.53 -5.96 7.90
CA ARG A 29 12.11 -6.39 9.19
C ARG A 29 11.59 -5.62 10.40
N SER A 30 11.41 -4.29 10.29
CA SER A 30 10.92 -3.47 11.41
C SER A 30 9.45 -3.75 11.74
N SER A 31 8.58 -3.87 10.73
CA SER A 31 7.16 -4.17 10.99
C SER A 31 6.95 -5.60 11.50
N ALA A 32 7.82 -6.54 11.10
CA ALA A 32 7.83 -7.88 11.66
C ALA A 32 8.36 -7.92 13.11
N LEU A 33 9.46 -7.23 13.43
CA LEU A 33 9.93 -7.10 14.81
C LEU A 33 8.84 -6.50 15.70
N LEU A 34 8.19 -5.43 15.23
CA LEU A 34 7.06 -4.81 15.92
C LEU A 34 5.95 -5.84 16.18
N LEU A 35 5.44 -6.51 15.14
CA LEU A 35 4.34 -7.47 15.27
C LEU A 35 4.68 -8.55 16.30
N PHE A 36 5.83 -9.18 16.16
CA PHE A 36 6.20 -10.30 17.03
C PHE A 36 6.53 -9.85 18.45
N GLY A 37 7.11 -8.66 18.63
CA GLY A 37 7.28 -8.08 19.96
C GLY A 37 5.92 -7.79 20.61
N LEU A 38 4.94 -7.24 19.89
CA LEU A 38 3.59 -7.02 20.44
C LEU A 38 2.90 -8.33 20.83
N LEU A 39 3.01 -9.37 20.00
CA LEU A 39 2.45 -10.69 20.28
C LEU A 39 3.10 -11.35 21.49
N ALA A 40 4.43 -11.29 21.62
CA ALA A 40 5.15 -11.90 22.73
C ALA A 40 4.95 -11.18 24.09
N ASN A 41 4.40 -9.97 24.07
CA ASN A 41 4.12 -9.17 25.27
C ASN A 41 2.60 -8.96 25.46
N ASP A 42 1.76 -9.80 24.85
CA ASP A 42 0.29 -9.79 24.99
C ASP A 42 -0.36 -8.41 24.75
N GLN A 43 0.19 -7.64 23.81
CA GLN A 43 -0.30 -6.29 23.52
C GLN A 43 -1.48 -6.28 22.55
N LEU A 44 -1.77 -7.40 21.89
CA LEU A 44 -2.85 -7.54 20.91
C LEU A 44 -3.94 -8.49 21.42
N ASP A 45 -5.19 -8.12 21.21
CA ASP A 45 -6.38 -8.85 21.67
C ASP A 45 -7.46 -8.88 20.57
N PRO A 46 -7.77 -10.07 20.00
CA PRO A 46 -8.82 -10.18 18.98
C PRO A 46 -10.21 -9.81 19.50
N GLN A 47 -10.48 -9.93 20.82
CA GLN A 47 -11.77 -9.53 21.42
C GLN A 47 -11.99 -8.01 21.37
N ARG A 48 -10.90 -7.24 21.31
CA ARG A 48 -10.92 -5.78 21.13
C ARG A 48 -11.17 -5.37 19.67
N GLY A 49 -11.09 -6.31 18.74
CA GLY A 49 -11.16 -6.08 17.29
C GLY A 49 -9.80 -5.88 16.64
N ASP A 50 -8.72 -6.28 17.30
CA ASP A 50 -7.37 -6.12 16.78
C ASP A 50 -7.15 -6.92 15.49
N VAL A 51 -6.38 -6.33 14.58
CA VAL A 51 -6.10 -6.94 13.28
C VAL A 51 -4.75 -6.47 12.74
N VAL A 52 -4.01 -7.40 12.16
CA VAL A 52 -2.78 -7.12 11.41
C VAL A 52 -3.13 -7.00 9.94
N VAL A 53 -2.59 -5.98 9.27
CA VAL A 53 -2.92 -5.70 7.87
C VAL A 53 -1.66 -5.49 7.05
N PHE A 54 -1.49 -6.31 6.01
CA PHE A 54 -0.56 -6.04 4.92
C PHE A 54 -1.32 -5.50 3.71
N ASN A 55 -0.83 -4.41 3.14
CA ASN A 55 -1.37 -3.83 1.91
C ASN A 55 -0.41 -4.12 0.75
N ASN A 56 -0.73 -5.15 -0.03
CA ASN A 56 0.05 -5.52 -1.19
C ASN A 56 -0.12 -4.49 -2.33
N THR A 57 0.99 -3.97 -2.83
CA THR A 57 1.02 -3.05 -3.98
C THR A 57 1.35 -3.74 -5.29
N SER A 58 1.62 -5.04 -5.26
CA SER A 58 2.19 -5.85 -6.35
C SER A 58 3.53 -5.33 -6.89
N ALA A 59 4.16 -4.35 -6.22
CA ALA A 59 5.42 -3.71 -6.64
C ALA A 59 6.57 -3.99 -5.66
N GLU A 60 6.33 -4.89 -4.70
CA GLU A 60 7.30 -5.37 -3.75
C GLU A 60 8.34 -6.29 -4.41
N HIS A 61 9.48 -6.44 -3.76
CA HIS A 61 10.48 -7.43 -4.15
C HIS A 61 9.95 -8.85 -3.84
N THR A 62 10.28 -9.85 -4.66
CA THR A 62 9.75 -11.21 -4.52
C THR A 62 9.97 -11.80 -3.12
N ARG A 63 11.16 -11.60 -2.54
CA ARG A 63 11.48 -12.00 -1.15
C ARG A 63 10.56 -11.40 -0.09
N THR A 64 10.00 -10.21 -0.33
CA THR A 64 9.03 -9.60 0.58
C THR A 64 7.75 -10.43 0.65
N TYR A 65 7.30 -11.04 -0.44
CA TYR A 65 6.14 -11.92 -0.40
C TYR A 65 6.41 -13.19 0.42
N ASP A 66 7.54 -13.87 0.17
CA ASP A 66 7.96 -15.04 0.97
C ASP A 66 7.97 -14.71 2.47
N PHE A 67 8.53 -13.55 2.80
CA PHE A 67 8.64 -13.09 4.18
C PHE A 67 7.28 -12.72 4.79
N VAL A 68 6.40 -12.03 4.06
CA VAL A 68 5.05 -11.67 4.52
C VAL A 68 4.23 -12.93 4.78
N ILE A 69 4.26 -13.89 3.86
CA ILE A 69 3.56 -15.18 3.97
C ILE A 69 4.01 -15.89 5.24
N ARG A 70 5.32 -16.05 5.42
CA ARG A 70 5.89 -16.68 6.60
C ARG A 70 5.56 -15.93 7.90
N CYS A 71 5.59 -14.60 7.89
CA CYS A 71 5.21 -13.81 9.05
C CYS A 71 3.74 -14.00 9.42
N LYS A 72 2.85 -14.09 8.42
CA LYS A 72 1.44 -14.34 8.63
C LYS A 72 1.19 -15.71 9.25
N GLU A 73 1.75 -16.75 8.66
CA GLU A 73 1.63 -18.13 9.16
C GLU A 73 2.14 -18.23 10.61
N GLU A 74 3.31 -17.64 10.90
CA GLU A 74 3.88 -17.69 12.25
C GLU A 74 3.07 -16.85 13.25
N ALA A 75 2.56 -15.68 12.85
CA ALA A 75 1.74 -14.85 13.73
C ALA A 75 0.42 -15.54 14.10
N GLU A 76 -0.30 -16.09 13.11
CA GLU A 76 -1.57 -16.80 13.35
C GLU A 76 -1.38 -18.17 14.02
N ARG A 77 -0.15 -18.72 14.01
CA ARG A 77 0.22 -19.89 14.82
C ARG A 77 0.48 -19.53 16.28
N LEU A 78 1.02 -18.33 16.54
CA LEU A 78 1.40 -17.87 17.88
C LEU A 78 0.24 -17.21 18.64
N SER A 79 -0.73 -16.64 17.92
CA SER A 79 -1.89 -15.99 18.51
C SER A 79 -3.12 -16.13 17.63
N ASP A 80 -4.28 -15.85 18.20
CA ASP A 80 -5.56 -15.83 17.49
C ASP A 80 -5.89 -14.44 16.91
N VAL A 81 -4.87 -13.60 16.65
CA VAL A 81 -5.06 -12.26 16.07
C VAL A 81 -5.10 -12.39 14.55
N PRO A 82 -6.19 -11.95 13.87
CA PRO A 82 -6.29 -12.05 12.41
C PRO A 82 -5.19 -11.25 11.71
N PHE A 83 -4.55 -11.87 10.71
CA PHE A 83 -3.60 -11.19 9.83
C PHE A 83 -4.11 -11.22 8.39
N LEU A 84 -4.65 -10.09 7.94
CA LEU A 84 -5.26 -9.95 6.62
C LEU A 84 -4.28 -9.39 5.58
N LEU A 85 -4.18 -10.09 4.45
CA LEU A 85 -3.49 -9.59 3.25
C LEU A 85 -4.53 -8.93 2.35
N THR A 86 -4.30 -7.67 2.01
CA THR A 86 -5.27 -6.85 1.27
C THR A 86 -4.65 -6.26 0.03
N GLU A 87 -5.46 -6.12 -1.01
CA GLU A 87 -5.06 -5.58 -2.30
C GLU A 87 -6.04 -4.53 -2.77
N PHE A 88 -5.53 -3.46 -3.36
CA PHE A 88 -6.37 -2.54 -4.12
C PHE A 88 -6.93 -3.24 -5.37
N GLN A 89 -8.18 -2.93 -5.69
CA GLN A 89 -8.77 -3.24 -6.97
C GLN A 89 -9.85 -2.21 -7.31
N THR A 90 -10.23 -2.15 -8.56
CA THR A 90 -11.42 -1.44 -9.00
C THR A 90 -12.53 -2.40 -9.40
N TYR A 91 -13.75 -1.89 -9.49
CA TYR A 91 -14.92 -2.60 -10.01
C TYR A 91 -15.79 -1.64 -10.84
N GLU A 92 -16.65 -2.16 -11.71
CA GLU A 92 -17.53 -1.36 -12.54
C GLU A 92 -18.89 -1.14 -11.89
N THR A 93 -19.32 0.12 -11.87
CA THR A 93 -20.59 0.51 -11.29
C THR A 93 -21.24 1.63 -12.10
N ALA A 94 -22.57 1.57 -12.21
CA ALA A 94 -23.37 2.67 -12.71
C ALA A 94 -23.76 3.57 -11.54
N ARG A 95 -23.42 4.86 -11.63
CA ARG A 95 -23.86 5.88 -10.68
C ARG A 95 -24.17 7.15 -11.43
N ASP A 96 -25.29 7.79 -11.10
CA ASP A 96 -25.78 9.02 -11.75
C ASP A 96 -26.02 8.84 -13.26
N GLY A 97 -26.38 7.63 -13.69
CA GLY A 97 -26.65 7.30 -15.09
C GLY A 97 -25.42 7.03 -15.95
N PHE A 98 -24.21 6.92 -15.37
CA PHE A 98 -22.98 6.63 -16.11
C PHE A 98 -22.18 5.48 -15.50
N TRP A 99 -21.59 4.64 -16.36
CA TRP A 99 -20.67 3.59 -15.97
C TRP A 99 -19.29 4.16 -15.68
N ARG A 100 -18.68 3.70 -14.58
CA ARG A 100 -17.31 4.06 -14.20
C ARG A 100 -16.62 2.95 -13.40
N ARG A 101 -15.30 3.04 -13.32
CA ARG A 101 -14.48 2.25 -12.39
C ARG A 101 -14.50 2.92 -11.01
N ALA A 102 -14.95 2.20 -9.99
CA ALA A 102 -14.92 2.64 -8.60
C ALA A 102 -13.80 1.93 -7.83
N LYS A 103 -13.19 2.64 -6.88
CA LYS A 103 -12.12 2.13 -6.01
C LYS A 103 -12.68 1.15 -4.98
N SER A 104 -12.00 0.03 -4.77
CA SER A 104 -12.31 -0.96 -3.74
C SER A 104 -11.03 -1.69 -3.32
N TRP A 105 -11.20 -2.85 -2.71
CA TRP A 105 -10.15 -3.72 -2.21
C TRP A 105 -10.59 -5.19 -2.29
N ARG A 106 -9.65 -6.13 -2.16
CA ARG A 106 -9.92 -7.57 -1.95
C ARG A 106 -8.99 -8.15 -0.89
N LEU A 107 -9.37 -9.31 -0.36
CA LEU A 107 -8.50 -10.19 0.40
C LEU A 107 -7.64 -11.04 -0.55
N ALA A 108 -6.44 -11.39 -0.09
CA ALA A 108 -5.54 -12.32 -0.76
C ALA A 108 -5.11 -13.45 0.19
N ASN A 109 -4.94 -14.65 -0.36
CA ASN A 109 -4.39 -15.81 0.34
C ASN A 109 -2.88 -15.66 0.55
N PRO A 110 -2.30 -16.33 1.55
CA PRO A 110 -0.85 -16.33 1.80
C PRO A 110 -0.08 -17.20 0.80
N CYS A 111 -0.35 -17.03 -0.49
CA CYS A 111 0.33 -17.67 -1.60
C CYS A 111 0.45 -16.67 -2.75
N LEU A 112 1.35 -16.88 -3.70
CA LEU A 112 1.40 -16.06 -4.91
C LEU A 112 0.25 -16.42 -5.85
N TRP A 113 -0.27 -15.43 -6.57
CA TRP A 113 -1.29 -15.62 -7.59
C TRP A 113 -0.81 -16.60 -8.67
N SER A 114 -1.72 -17.51 -9.05
CA SER A 114 -1.57 -18.39 -10.21
C SER A 114 -2.95 -18.69 -10.81
N SER A 115 -2.99 -19.43 -11.92
CA SER A 115 -4.26 -19.90 -12.51
C SER A 115 -5.05 -20.80 -11.54
N ASP A 116 -4.35 -21.56 -10.71
CA ASP A 116 -4.94 -22.48 -9.75
C ASP A 116 -5.28 -21.78 -8.42
N GLU A 117 -4.59 -20.67 -8.11
CA GLU A 117 -4.77 -19.84 -6.91
C GLU A 117 -5.16 -18.40 -7.28
N PRO A 118 -6.38 -18.15 -7.78
CA PRO A 118 -6.81 -16.83 -8.25
C PRO A 118 -6.94 -15.78 -7.13
N ASN A 119 -7.03 -16.24 -5.88
CA ASN A 119 -7.05 -15.40 -4.69
C ASN A 119 -5.64 -15.17 -4.10
N GLY A 120 -4.57 -15.68 -4.70
CA GLY A 120 -3.21 -15.39 -4.25
C GLY A 120 -2.80 -13.93 -4.41
N LEU A 121 -1.70 -13.57 -3.76
CA LEU A 121 -1.02 -12.28 -3.86
C LEU A 121 -0.55 -12.01 -5.29
N ARG A 122 -1.04 -10.91 -5.84
CA ARG A 122 -0.59 -10.35 -7.12
C ARG A 122 0.79 -9.71 -6.97
N TYR A 123 1.71 -9.98 -7.89
CA TYR A 123 3.13 -9.62 -7.75
C TYR A 123 3.79 -9.05 -9.01
N GLY A 124 3.05 -8.96 -10.13
CA GLY A 124 3.56 -8.50 -11.43
C GLY A 124 3.44 -6.99 -11.66
N GLY A 125 3.10 -6.21 -10.63
CA GLY A 125 2.91 -4.76 -10.69
C GLY A 125 1.52 -4.30 -11.14
N GLU A 126 0.60 -5.24 -11.36
CA GLU A 126 -0.74 -4.97 -11.86
C GLU A 126 -1.60 -4.11 -10.92
N ILE A 127 -1.45 -4.22 -9.61
CA ILE A 127 -2.16 -3.36 -8.63
C ILE A 127 -1.64 -1.93 -8.71
N PHE A 128 -0.32 -1.79 -8.83
CA PHE A 128 0.33 -0.50 -8.93
C PHE A 128 -0.06 0.21 -10.22
N GLU A 129 -0.04 -0.51 -11.34
CA GLU A 129 -0.48 -0.01 -12.64
C GLU A 129 -1.97 0.33 -12.64
N GLU A 130 -2.84 -0.49 -12.02
CA GLU A 130 -4.27 -0.22 -11.91
C GLU A 130 -4.54 1.14 -11.23
N ALA A 131 -3.83 1.44 -10.15
CA ALA A 131 -3.97 2.71 -9.47
C ALA A 131 -3.42 3.89 -10.29
N ILE A 132 -2.32 3.71 -11.02
CA ILE A 132 -1.80 4.73 -11.94
C ILE A 132 -2.81 5.01 -13.06
N ALA A 133 -3.32 3.96 -13.70
CA ALA A 133 -4.28 4.03 -14.78
C ALA A 133 -5.57 4.74 -14.36
N LEU A 134 -6.10 4.41 -13.18
CA LEU A 134 -7.30 5.03 -12.64
C LEU A 134 -7.13 6.52 -12.32
N ASN A 135 -5.95 6.94 -11.84
CA ASN A 135 -5.73 8.34 -11.48
C ASN A 135 -5.07 9.14 -12.63
N THR A 136 -4.81 8.50 -13.78
CA THR A 136 -4.18 9.07 -14.98
C THR A 136 -2.90 9.87 -14.69
N ARG A 137 -2.12 9.39 -13.71
CA ARG A 137 -0.89 10.05 -13.27
C ARG A 137 0.09 9.06 -12.64
N LEU A 138 1.37 9.27 -12.91
CA LEU A 138 2.45 8.60 -12.20
C LEU A 138 2.57 9.17 -10.78
N PRO A 139 2.80 8.33 -9.75
CA PRO A 139 3.21 8.83 -8.45
C PRO A 139 4.59 9.47 -8.54
N ASN A 140 4.87 10.39 -7.62
CA ASN A 140 6.18 10.99 -7.45
C ASN A 140 6.37 11.36 -5.96
N ARG A 141 7.52 11.94 -5.61
CA ARG A 141 7.85 12.28 -4.21
C ARG A 141 6.85 13.25 -3.56
N PHE A 142 6.15 14.06 -4.36
CA PHE A 142 5.12 14.99 -3.91
C PHE A 142 3.72 14.38 -3.98
N GLN A 143 3.46 13.52 -4.97
CA GLN A 143 2.18 12.85 -5.19
C GLN A 143 2.27 11.36 -4.80
N ARG A 144 1.97 11.07 -3.52
CA ARG A 144 2.13 9.75 -2.90
C ARG A 144 0.94 8.81 -3.13
N LEU A 145 0.55 8.66 -4.40
CA LEU A 145 -0.61 7.84 -4.83
C LEU A 145 -0.55 6.40 -4.27
N CYS A 146 0.63 5.80 -4.11
CA CYS A 146 0.78 4.47 -3.49
C CYS A 146 0.34 4.47 -2.02
N THR A 147 0.76 5.46 -1.22
CA THR A 147 0.37 5.58 0.18
C THR A 147 -1.13 5.83 0.29
N ASP A 148 -1.63 6.81 -0.48
CA ASP A 148 -3.02 7.26 -0.38
C ASP A 148 -4.00 6.17 -0.82
N HIS A 149 -3.80 5.60 -2.01
CA HIS A 149 -4.79 4.71 -2.63
C HIS A 149 -4.54 3.24 -2.35
N LEU A 150 -3.28 2.79 -2.28
CA LEU A 150 -2.97 1.37 -2.12
C LEU A 150 -2.86 0.96 -0.65
N LYS A 151 -2.61 1.90 0.27
CA LYS A 151 -2.45 1.59 1.71
C LYS A 151 -3.54 2.20 2.58
N VAL A 152 -3.68 3.53 2.59
CA VAL A 152 -4.59 4.23 3.48
C VAL A 152 -6.04 3.95 3.09
N GLN A 153 -6.41 4.19 1.84
CA GLN A 153 -7.79 3.97 1.36
C GLN A 153 -8.20 2.50 1.39
N VAL A 154 -7.30 1.57 1.04
CA VAL A 154 -7.56 0.13 1.14
C VAL A 154 -7.86 -0.28 2.58
N THR A 155 -6.99 0.10 3.53
CA THR A 155 -7.23 -0.21 4.95
C THR A 155 -8.49 0.44 5.46
N ARG A 156 -8.76 1.71 5.14
CA ARG A 156 -9.99 2.39 5.57
C ARG A 156 -11.24 1.66 5.08
N ASN A 157 -11.29 1.31 3.79
CA ASN A 157 -12.43 0.59 3.22
C ASN A 157 -12.55 -0.83 3.77
N MET A 158 -11.43 -1.48 4.08
CA MET A 158 -11.40 -2.78 4.71
C MET A 158 -11.93 -2.73 6.13
N LEU A 159 -11.42 -1.82 6.97
CA LEU A 159 -11.87 -1.66 8.36
C LEU A 159 -13.36 -1.31 8.45
N SER A 160 -13.85 -0.48 7.52
CA SER A 160 -15.27 -0.16 7.42
C SER A 160 -16.16 -1.41 7.29
N GLU A 161 -15.75 -2.39 6.47
CA GLU A 161 -16.47 -3.66 6.30
C GLU A 161 -16.10 -4.70 7.37
N TRP A 162 -14.88 -4.67 7.89
CA TRP A 162 -14.41 -5.60 8.91
C TRP A 162 -15.12 -5.38 10.25
N PHE A 163 -15.17 -4.13 10.71
CA PHE A 163 -15.79 -3.73 11.98
C PHE A 163 -17.31 -3.76 11.97
N SER A 164 -17.95 -3.95 10.81
CA SER A 164 -19.39 -4.16 10.76
C SER A 164 -19.83 -5.53 11.27
N GLY A 165 -18.90 -6.47 11.48
CA GLY A 165 -19.22 -7.81 11.97
C GLY A 165 -19.69 -8.80 10.90
N GLU A 166 -19.82 -8.38 9.64
CA GLU A 166 -20.28 -9.23 8.53
C GLU A 166 -19.30 -10.38 8.19
N PRO A 167 -19.72 -11.65 8.08
CA PRO A 167 -18.80 -12.79 7.91
C PRO A 167 -18.03 -12.81 6.58
N ALA A 168 -18.44 -12.00 5.62
CA ALA A 168 -17.82 -11.89 4.31
C ALA A 168 -17.88 -10.46 3.79
N THR A 169 -16.97 -10.13 2.88
CA THR A 169 -17.08 -8.90 2.08
C THR A 169 -18.29 -8.98 1.15
N ARG A 170 -18.88 -7.82 0.86
CA ARG A 170 -19.99 -7.76 -0.11
C ARG A 170 -19.49 -7.83 -1.54
N ARG A 171 -20.22 -8.53 -2.42
CA ARG A 171 -20.00 -8.48 -3.86
C ARG A 171 -20.28 -7.05 -4.35
N LEU A 172 -19.36 -6.46 -5.11
CA LEU A 172 -19.54 -5.15 -5.74
C LEU A 172 -19.39 -5.24 -7.25
N GLY A 173 -20.16 -4.44 -7.97
CA GLY A 173 -20.12 -4.30 -9.42
C GLY A 173 -21.31 -4.92 -10.13
N HIS A 174 -21.38 -4.74 -11.45
CA HIS A 174 -22.52 -5.24 -12.23
C HIS A 174 -22.45 -6.74 -12.52
N TYR A 175 -23.51 -7.29 -13.12
CA TYR A 175 -23.61 -8.70 -13.48
C TYR A 175 -23.40 -8.98 -14.99
N HIS A 176 -23.16 -7.96 -15.81
CA HIS A 176 -22.79 -8.16 -17.22
C HIS A 176 -21.45 -8.88 -17.38
N GLU A 177 -21.35 -9.68 -18.44
CA GLU A 177 -20.15 -10.45 -18.80
C GLU A 177 -19.02 -9.58 -19.36
N ILE A 178 -19.37 -8.43 -19.93
CA ILE A 178 -18.43 -7.48 -20.53
C ILE A 178 -18.50 -6.11 -19.87
N SER A 179 -17.39 -5.38 -19.91
CA SER A 179 -17.28 -4.00 -19.43
C SER A 179 -18.38 -3.14 -20.04
N GLN A 180 -19.10 -2.41 -19.19
CA GLN A 180 -20.09 -1.43 -19.62
C GLN A 180 -19.50 -0.04 -19.79
N VAL A 181 -18.29 0.19 -19.28
CA VAL A 181 -17.57 1.46 -19.41
C VAL A 181 -17.09 1.67 -20.86
N THR A 182 -17.77 2.56 -21.57
CA THR A 182 -17.47 2.96 -22.95
C THR A 182 -16.34 4.00 -23.04
N ASP A 183 -15.72 4.14 -24.21
CA ASP A 183 -14.72 5.20 -24.47
C ASP A 183 -15.30 6.60 -24.19
N ARG A 184 -16.58 6.81 -24.52
CA ARG A 184 -17.30 8.06 -24.26
C ARG A 184 -17.43 8.35 -22.76
N GLU A 185 -17.75 7.35 -21.94
CA GLU A 185 -17.86 7.51 -20.49
C GLU A 185 -16.51 7.74 -19.83
N ILE A 186 -15.46 7.13 -20.35
CA ILE A 186 -14.08 7.41 -19.95
C ILE A 186 -13.75 8.86 -20.26
N ALA A 187 -13.88 9.29 -21.52
CA ALA A 187 -13.61 10.67 -21.92
C ALA A 187 -14.40 11.68 -21.06
N ARG A 188 -15.66 11.36 -20.73
CA ARG A 188 -16.50 12.16 -19.84
C ARG A 188 -15.98 12.21 -18.40
N SER A 189 -15.53 11.09 -17.85
CA SER A 189 -15.00 10.99 -16.48
C SER A 189 -13.72 11.81 -16.28
N TYR A 190 -13.05 12.17 -17.38
CA TYR A 190 -11.84 13.00 -17.39
C TYR A 190 -12.04 14.35 -18.11
N GLN A 191 -13.28 14.83 -18.24
CA GLN A 191 -13.56 16.18 -18.73
C GLN A 191 -12.81 17.22 -17.87
N GLY A 192 -12.05 18.10 -18.52
CA GLY A 192 -11.15 19.06 -17.85
C GLY A 192 -9.72 18.56 -17.60
N SER A 193 -9.40 17.33 -17.99
CA SER A 193 -8.01 16.86 -18.03
C SER A 193 -7.22 17.60 -19.12
N SER A 194 -5.92 17.84 -18.87
CA SER A 194 -5.00 18.33 -19.90
C SER A 194 -4.53 17.25 -20.88
N LEU A 195 -5.07 16.03 -20.76
CA LEU A 195 -4.75 14.91 -21.64
C LEU A 195 -5.63 14.94 -22.89
N SER A 196 -5.04 14.60 -24.03
CA SER A 196 -5.79 14.30 -25.24
C SER A 196 -6.61 13.01 -25.07
N GLU A 197 -7.69 12.86 -25.85
CA GLU A 197 -8.50 11.64 -25.87
C GLU A 197 -7.65 10.39 -26.13
N ARG A 198 -6.68 10.48 -27.06
CA ARG A 198 -5.74 9.39 -27.37
C ARG A 198 -4.91 8.97 -26.16
N GLU A 199 -4.44 9.92 -25.35
CA GLU A 199 -3.68 9.64 -24.14
C GLU A 199 -4.54 9.03 -23.04
N LEU A 200 -5.77 9.53 -22.87
CA LEU A 200 -6.74 8.97 -21.93
C LEU A 200 -7.04 7.51 -22.27
N LEU A 201 -7.38 7.22 -23.54
CA LEU A 201 -7.66 5.86 -24.01
C LEU A 201 -6.45 4.92 -23.88
N ARG A 202 -5.22 5.46 -24.02
CA ARG A 202 -4.00 4.69 -23.75
C ARG A 202 -3.89 4.32 -22.27
N TYR A 203 -4.16 5.25 -21.36
CA TYR A 203 -3.98 5.04 -19.92
C TYR A 203 -4.99 4.06 -19.34
N VAL A 204 -6.25 4.17 -19.78
CA VAL A 204 -7.35 3.33 -19.30
C VAL A 204 -7.39 1.95 -19.95
N ARG A 205 -6.57 1.69 -20.98
CA ARG A 205 -6.47 0.38 -21.62
C ARG A 205 -6.21 -0.74 -20.60
N PHE A 206 -5.34 -0.47 -19.62
CA PHE A 206 -5.07 -1.41 -18.54
C PHE A 206 -6.29 -1.63 -17.63
N LEU A 207 -7.09 -0.59 -17.35
CA LEU A 207 -8.31 -0.76 -16.54
C LEU A 207 -9.33 -1.71 -17.18
N ARG A 208 -9.33 -1.84 -18.51
CA ARG A 208 -10.19 -2.78 -19.23
C ARG A 208 -9.81 -4.24 -19.01
N THR A 209 -8.57 -4.51 -18.60
CA THR A 209 -8.11 -5.86 -18.24
C THR A 209 -8.32 -6.18 -16.76
N CYS A 210 -8.71 -5.19 -15.95
CA CYS A 210 -8.94 -5.38 -14.52
C CYS A 210 -10.32 -5.98 -14.25
N PRO A 211 -10.50 -6.74 -13.14
CA PRO A 211 -11.76 -7.39 -12.79
C PRO A 211 -12.94 -6.42 -12.80
N LEU A 212 -14.06 -6.78 -13.44
CA LEU A 212 -15.27 -5.92 -13.47
C LEU A 212 -16.00 -5.90 -12.13
N VAL A 213 -15.73 -6.88 -11.28
CA VAL A 213 -16.49 -7.19 -10.06
C VAL A 213 -15.51 -7.46 -8.93
N ARG A 214 -15.82 -6.95 -7.73
CA ARG A 214 -15.25 -7.49 -6.50
C ARG A 214 -16.14 -8.66 -6.06
N PRO A 215 -15.62 -9.90 -6.02
CA PRO A 215 -16.39 -11.02 -5.49
C PRO A 215 -16.64 -10.85 -3.99
N SER A 216 -17.68 -11.52 -3.47
CA SER A 216 -17.82 -11.71 -2.04
C SER A 216 -16.73 -12.68 -1.55
N GLN A 217 -16.08 -12.36 -0.44
CA GLN A 217 -14.99 -13.14 0.13
C GLN A 217 -15.26 -13.39 1.61
N SER A 218 -15.44 -14.67 1.98
CA SER A 218 -15.58 -15.09 3.39
C SER A 218 -14.26 -14.88 4.12
N TYR A 219 -14.27 -14.12 5.23
CA TYR A 219 -13.03 -13.84 5.97
C TYR A 219 -12.34 -15.12 6.47
N ALA A 220 -13.12 -16.15 6.82
CA ALA A 220 -12.61 -17.44 7.28
C ALA A 220 -11.76 -18.20 6.25
N HIS A 221 -11.78 -17.80 4.97
CA HIS A 221 -10.90 -18.37 3.95
C HIS A 221 -9.52 -17.69 3.88
N PHE A 222 -9.34 -16.52 4.52
CA PHE A 222 -8.15 -15.67 4.37
C PHE A 222 -7.35 -15.51 5.67
N THR A 223 -7.86 -16.04 6.78
CA THR A 223 -7.19 -16.07 8.08
C THR A 223 -7.57 -17.36 8.80
N SER A 224 -6.61 -17.98 9.49
CA SER A 224 -6.89 -19.11 10.38
C SER A 224 -7.33 -18.67 11.78
N ALA A 225 -7.23 -17.38 12.10
CA ALA A 225 -7.66 -16.82 13.37
C ALA A 225 -9.19 -16.80 13.48
N HIS A 226 -9.71 -16.96 14.70
CA HIS A 226 -11.14 -16.87 14.94
C HIS A 226 -11.59 -15.43 14.79
N ARG A 227 -12.61 -15.24 13.95
CA ARG A 227 -13.19 -13.92 13.77
C ARG A 227 -14.12 -13.59 14.94
N VAL A 228 -13.75 -12.57 15.70
CA VAL A 228 -14.57 -12.01 16.78
C VAL A 228 -15.39 -10.83 16.27
N VAL A 229 -16.69 -10.85 16.57
CA VAL A 229 -17.58 -9.72 16.30
C VAL A 229 -17.57 -8.79 17.52
N VAL A 230 -17.08 -7.57 17.33
CA VAL A 230 -17.11 -6.54 18.37
C VAL A 230 -18.48 -5.88 18.37
N GLU A 231 -19.37 -6.32 19.26
CA GLU A 231 -20.79 -5.91 19.29
C GLU A 231 -20.98 -4.38 19.24
N ARG A 232 -20.22 -3.62 20.04
CA ARG A 232 -20.28 -2.14 20.04
C ARG A 232 -19.96 -1.49 18.69
N LEU A 233 -19.22 -2.16 17.81
CA LEU A 233 -18.91 -1.69 16.47
C LEU A 233 -19.97 -2.16 15.47
N ARG A 234 -20.45 -3.41 15.62
CA ARG A 234 -21.56 -3.94 14.82
C ARG A 234 -22.81 -3.07 14.97
N ASP A 235 -23.12 -2.61 16.18
CA ASP A 235 -24.30 -1.78 16.44
C ASP A 235 -24.22 -0.39 15.77
N GLN A 236 -23.01 0.05 15.37
CA GLN A 236 -22.80 1.27 14.59
C GLN A 236 -22.86 1.03 13.08
N ALA A 237 -22.97 -0.22 12.65
CA ALA A 237 -22.93 -0.56 11.24
C ALA A 237 -24.24 -0.19 10.54
N LEU A 238 -24.11 0.47 9.40
CA LEU A 238 -25.19 0.73 8.47
C LEU A 238 -24.85 0.07 7.15
N ASP A 239 -25.74 -0.80 6.69
CA ASP A 239 -25.57 -1.53 5.44
C ASP A 239 -24.21 -2.27 5.36
N GLY A 240 -23.88 -3.02 6.42
CA GLY A 240 -22.66 -3.84 6.51
C GLY A 240 -21.36 -3.03 6.57
N ARG A 241 -21.43 -1.73 6.94
CA ARG A 241 -20.28 -0.84 7.02
C ARG A 241 -20.35 0.09 8.23
N VAL A 242 -19.20 0.38 8.83
CA VAL A 242 -19.05 1.47 9.81
C VAL A 242 -18.37 2.69 9.19
N ALA A 243 -18.63 3.88 9.73
CA ALA A 243 -17.94 5.09 9.30
C ALA A 243 -16.48 5.08 9.77
N MET A 244 -15.54 5.38 8.86
CA MET A 244 -14.10 5.45 9.15
C MET A 244 -13.52 6.87 8.96
N GLY A 245 -14.37 7.89 8.96
CA GLY A 245 -13.94 9.29 8.93
C GLY A 245 -15.13 10.23 8.78
N GLY A 246 -14.92 11.48 9.19
CA GLY A 246 -16.01 12.43 9.43
C GLY A 246 -16.66 12.23 10.80
N GLU A 247 -17.82 12.87 11.00
CA GLU A 247 -18.62 12.72 12.22
C GLU A 247 -19.12 11.27 12.37
N GLY A 248 -19.01 10.70 13.57
CA GLY A 248 -19.36 9.31 13.84
C GLY A 248 -18.33 8.27 13.38
N ALA A 249 -17.12 8.68 13.00
CA ALA A 249 -16.04 7.75 12.67
C ALA A 249 -15.68 6.84 13.85
N VAL A 250 -15.52 5.54 13.60
CA VAL A 250 -15.01 4.59 14.58
C VAL A 250 -13.55 4.92 14.89
N PRO A 251 -13.20 5.26 16.15
CA PRO A 251 -11.82 5.49 16.53
C PRO A 251 -11.09 4.16 16.70
N TYR A 252 -9.83 4.11 16.27
CA TYR A 252 -8.97 2.94 16.37
C TYR A 252 -7.50 3.34 16.53
N VAL A 253 -6.71 2.49 17.17
CA VAL A 253 -5.26 2.68 17.28
C VAL A 253 -4.60 2.12 16.03
N THR A 254 -3.79 2.92 15.34
CA THR A 254 -2.94 2.45 14.25
C THR A 254 -1.51 2.27 14.76
N VAL A 255 -1.01 1.04 14.73
CA VAL A 255 0.31 0.70 15.27
C VAL A 255 1.31 0.59 14.13
N LEU A 256 2.36 1.42 14.18
CA LEU A 256 3.30 1.63 13.07
C LEU A 256 4.73 1.26 13.48
N GLY A 257 5.43 0.51 12.60
CA GLY A 257 6.82 0.06 12.82
C GLY A 257 7.87 1.12 12.50
N LEU A 258 7.70 2.36 13.00
CA LEU A 258 8.71 3.42 12.89
C LEU A 258 9.69 3.32 14.05
N ARG A 259 10.98 3.48 13.73
CA ARG A 259 12.09 3.31 14.68
C ARG A 259 12.55 4.63 15.29
N ALA A 260 13.33 4.55 16.37
CA ALA A 260 13.89 5.70 17.07
C ALA A 260 14.82 6.56 16.20
N ASP A 261 15.51 5.95 15.21
CA ASP A 261 16.33 6.65 14.20
C ASP A 261 15.50 7.35 13.10
N GLU A 262 14.17 7.37 13.21
CA GLU A 262 13.25 7.98 12.25
C GLU A 262 12.35 9.10 12.84
N PRO A 263 12.86 10.03 13.67
CA PRO A 263 12.02 10.99 14.41
C PRO A 263 11.25 11.95 13.50
N GLY A 264 11.82 12.33 12.36
CA GLY A 264 11.14 13.17 11.37
C GLY A 264 9.88 12.51 10.80
N ARG A 265 9.89 11.18 10.62
CA ARG A 265 8.75 10.40 10.11
C ARG A 265 7.62 10.35 11.14
N VAL A 266 7.97 10.15 12.40
CA VAL A 266 7.04 10.23 13.53
C VAL A 266 6.40 11.62 13.61
N GLY A 267 7.23 12.68 13.57
CA GLY A 267 6.73 14.07 13.55
C GLY A 267 5.79 14.37 12.39
N ASN A 268 6.12 13.90 11.18
CA ASN A 268 5.26 14.05 10.00
C ASN A 268 3.89 13.40 10.15
N ILE A 269 3.79 12.28 10.86
CA ILE A 269 2.51 11.60 11.09
C ILE A 269 1.71 12.30 12.18
N LEU A 270 2.38 12.71 13.27
CA LEU A 270 1.75 13.39 14.39
C LEU A 270 1.19 14.77 14.04
N ASN A 271 1.78 15.44 13.06
CA ASN A 271 1.35 16.76 12.58
C ASN A 271 0.24 16.70 11.52
N ARG A 272 -0.26 15.51 11.17
CA ARG A 272 -1.34 15.40 10.18
C ARG A 272 -2.67 15.85 10.77
N PRO A 273 -3.54 16.46 9.94
CA PRO A 273 -4.91 16.72 10.35
C PRO A 273 -5.60 15.42 10.78
N GLN A 274 -6.14 15.42 12.00
CA GLN A 274 -6.95 14.33 12.54
C GLN A 274 -8.31 14.32 11.81
N GLY A 275 -8.77 13.17 11.31
CA GLY A 275 -10.06 13.11 10.61
C GLY A 275 -10.56 11.74 10.16
N ASP A 276 -9.77 10.69 10.32
CA ASP A 276 -10.08 9.31 9.90
C ASP A 276 -10.22 8.34 11.08
N GLY A 277 -10.34 8.84 12.31
CA GLY A 277 -10.44 8.03 13.53
C GLY A 277 -9.14 7.31 13.93
N ALA A 278 -8.07 7.44 13.15
CA ALA A 278 -6.81 6.74 13.39
C ALA A 278 -5.96 7.45 14.44
N ILE A 279 -5.60 6.72 15.50
CA ILE A 279 -4.75 7.21 16.57
C ILE A 279 -3.37 6.53 16.45
N PRO A 280 -2.33 7.24 15.97
CA PRO A 280 -1.05 6.61 15.70
C PRO A 280 -0.25 6.32 16.98
N CYS A 281 0.32 5.12 17.06
CA CYS A 281 1.26 4.67 18.09
C CYS A 281 2.53 4.09 17.44
N PHE A 282 3.69 4.26 18.09
CA PHE A 282 5.00 3.93 17.53
C PHE A 282 5.88 3.11 18.51
N PRO A 283 5.52 1.85 18.85
CA PRO A 283 6.18 1.12 19.93
C PRO A 283 7.69 0.95 19.79
N LEU A 284 8.22 0.79 18.56
CA LEU A 284 9.67 0.70 18.35
C LEU A 284 10.39 2.03 18.62
N TYR A 285 9.76 3.15 18.23
CA TYR A 285 10.28 4.49 18.51
C TYR A 285 10.26 4.77 20.01
N ASP A 286 9.14 4.48 20.68
CA ASP A 286 8.97 4.71 22.11
C ASP A 286 9.92 3.83 22.95
N ALA A 287 10.23 2.61 22.48
CA ALA A 287 11.21 1.72 23.09
C ALA A 287 12.68 2.06 22.76
N GLY A 288 12.94 3.12 21.98
CA GLY A 288 14.30 3.54 21.63
C GLY A 288 15.03 2.61 20.63
N LEU A 289 14.31 1.74 19.92
CA LEU A 289 14.90 0.76 19.01
C LEU A 289 15.21 1.38 17.64
N ALA A 290 16.44 1.22 17.18
CA ALA A 290 16.95 1.71 15.91
C ALA A 290 17.09 0.60 14.86
N SER A 291 17.54 0.97 13.65
CA SER A 291 17.76 0.02 12.54
C SER A 291 18.77 -1.08 12.93
N GLU A 292 19.79 -0.72 13.70
CA GLU A 292 20.83 -1.63 14.17
C GLU A 292 20.27 -2.73 15.08
N ASP A 293 19.33 -2.39 15.96
CA ASP A 293 18.66 -3.34 16.86
C ASP A 293 17.78 -4.32 16.07
N VAL A 294 17.04 -3.79 15.08
CA VAL A 294 16.24 -4.61 14.17
C VAL A 294 17.14 -5.62 13.44
N LEU A 295 18.25 -5.16 12.87
CA LEU A 295 19.18 -6.05 12.19
C LEU A 295 19.84 -7.05 13.15
N ALA A 296 20.16 -6.64 14.38
CA ALA A 296 20.72 -7.52 15.40
C ALA A 296 19.76 -8.65 15.77
N PHE A 297 18.48 -8.34 15.96
CA PHE A 297 17.44 -9.34 16.20
C PHE A 297 17.36 -10.36 15.04
N TRP A 298 17.26 -9.88 13.80
CA TRP A 298 17.08 -10.75 12.63
C TRP A 298 18.30 -11.62 12.32
N ARG A 299 19.52 -11.15 12.61
CA ARG A 299 20.75 -11.98 12.51
C ARG A 299 20.71 -13.22 13.40
N GLY A 300 19.94 -13.20 14.49
CA GLY A 300 19.82 -14.31 15.43
C GLY A 300 18.68 -15.29 15.14
N GLN A 301 17.88 -15.06 14.09
CA GLN A 301 16.74 -15.91 13.76
C GLN A 301 17.11 -16.97 12.71
N GLU A 302 16.38 -18.09 12.71
CA GLU A 302 16.53 -19.17 11.71
C GLU A 302 16.05 -18.77 10.31
N TRP A 303 15.40 -17.60 10.21
CA TRP A 303 14.89 -17.05 8.98
C TRP A 303 14.80 -15.54 9.05
N ASP A 304 14.88 -14.93 7.88
CA ASP A 304 14.88 -13.49 7.71
C ASP A 304 14.32 -13.16 6.32
N LEU A 305 14.05 -11.89 6.07
CA LEU A 305 13.66 -11.35 4.77
C LEU A 305 14.70 -11.63 3.67
N ASP A 306 15.97 -11.92 4.03
CA ASP A 306 17.06 -12.23 3.07
C ASP A 306 17.18 -11.20 1.93
N LEU A 307 17.00 -9.93 2.31
CA LEU A 307 17.04 -8.80 1.39
C LEU A 307 17.96 -7.71 1.93
N ASP A 308 18.82 -7.18 1.06
CA ASP A 308 19.68 -6.04 1.38
C ASP A 308 18.81 -4.80 1.67
N SER A 309 19.17 -4.04 2.69
CA SER A 309 18.39 -2.88 3.16
C SER A 309 18.18 -1.82 2.08
N ARG A 310 19.05 -1.73 1.07
CA ARG A 310 18.92 -0.82 -0.08
C ARG A 310 17.65 -1.08 -0.89
N TYR A 311 17.22 -2.34 -1.02
CA TYR A 311 15.98 -2.69 -1.72
C TYR A 311 14.74 -2.18 -0.98
N SER A 312 14.79 -2.07 0.35
CA SER A 312 13.59 -1.89 1.17
C SER A 312 12.51 -2.91 0.73
N ASN A 313 11.23 -2.56 0.69
CA ASN A 313 10.18 -3.50 0.27
C ASN A 313 9.91 -3.46 -1.25
N CYS A 314 10.02 -2.30 -1.91
CA CYS A 314 9.75 -2.16 -3.36
C CYS A 314 11.05 -1.95 -4.14
N THR A 315 11.38 -2.82 -5.10
CA THR A 315 12.71 -2.87 -5.76
C THR A 315 13.19 -1.52 -6.30
N PHE A 316 12.47 -0.93 -7.26
CA PHE A 316 12.82 0.39 -7.82
C PHE A 316 11.80 1.46 -7.45
N CYS A 317 11.56 1.67 -6.16
CA CYS A 317 10.69 2.77 -5.74
C CYS A 317 11.30 4.15 -6.08
N PHE A 318 10.54 5.03 -6.74
CA PHE A 318 10.95 6.40 -7.11
C PHE A 318 11.24 7.33 -5.93
N MET A 319 10.89 6.89 -4.71
CA MET A 319 11.23 7.59 -3.47
C MET A 319 12.66 7.32 -3.01
N LYS A 320 13.30 6.26 -3.50
CA LYS A 320 14.72 6.01 -3.25
C LYS A 320 15.58 7.06 -3.95
N GLY A 321 16.78 7.27 -3.41
CA GLY A 321 17.79 8.08 -4.06
C GLY A 321 18.31 7.44 -5.35
N ILE A 322 18.79 8.28 -6.27
CA ILE A 322 19.26 7.85 -7.60
C ILE A 322 20.48 6.93 -7.51
N ARG A 323 21.40 7.17 -6.58
CA ARG A 323 22.56 6.30 -6.31
C ARG A 323 22.10 4.93 -5.83
N THR A 324 21.14 4.88 -4.91
CA THR A 324 20.56 3.63 -4.42
C THR A 324 19.91 2.85 -5.57
N LEU A 325 19.08 3.51 -6.40
CA LEU A 325 18.43 2.87 -7.55
C LEU A 325 19.46 2.35 -8.58
N ARG A 326 20.54 3.11 -8.85
CA ARG A 326 21.63 2.65 -9.73
C ARG A 326 22.39 1.47 -9.16
N ALA A 327 22.61 1.42 -7.85
CA ALA A 327 23.26 0.29 -7.20
C ALA A 327 22.40 -0.97 -7.37
N ILE A 328 21.09 -0.88 -7.08
CA ILE A 328 20.13 -1.98 -7.27
C ILE A 328 20.10 -2.44 -8.72
N ALA A 329 20.08 -1.50 -9.69
CA ALA A 329 20.02 -1.82 -11.12
C ALA A 329 21.20 -2.64 -11.64
N LYS A 330 22.33 -2.64 -10.93
CA LYS A 330 23.53 -3.43 -11.29
C LYS A 330 23.51 -4.83 -10.70
N GLU A 331 22.58 -5.15 -9.80
CA GLU A 331 22.54 -6.44 -9.11
C GLU A 331 21.74 -7.49 -9.90
N PRO A 332 22.18 -8.76 -9.93
CA PRO A 332 21.48 -9.84 -10.63
C PRO A 332 20.02 -10.03 -10.16
N LYS A 333 19.76 -9.82 -8.86
CA LYS A 333 18.42 -9.95 -8.26
C LYS A 333 17.41 -8.95 -8.84
N ALA A 334 17.89 -7.87 -9.47
CA ALA A 334 17.05 -6.84 -10.10
C ALA A 334 16.70 -7.13 -11.58
N GLN A 335 16.76 -8.40 -12.00
CA GLN A 335 16.44 -8.83 -13.37
C GLN A 335 15.23 -9.76 -13.47
N ALA A 336 14.64 -10.18 -12.34
CA ALA A 336 13.42 -10.98 -12.36
C ALA A 336 12.26 -10.18 -13.01
N PRO A 337 11.41 -10.82 -13.86
CA PRO A 337 10.32 -10.14 -14.55
C PRO A 337 9.40 -9.34 -13.63
N GLY A 338 8.84 -8.25 -14.17
CA GLY A 338 7.91 -7.40 -13.42
C GLY A 338 8.62 -6.30 -12.62
N PRO A 339 8.09 -5.89 -11.46
CA PRO A 339 8.60 -4.75 -10.68
C PRO A 339 10.04 -4.89 -10.18
N SER A 340 10.59 -6.10 -10.18
CA SER A 340 12.00 -6.33 -9.86
C SER A 340 12.95 -5.94 -11.01
N GLN A 341 12.44 -5.66 -12.21
CA GLN A 341 13.23 -5.31 -13.39
C GLN A 341 13.19 -3.80 -13.68
N LEU A 342 14.35 -3.17 -13.88
CA LEU A 342 14.44 -1.73 -14.19
C LEU A 342 13.62 -1.36 -15.45
N GLN A 343 13.68 -2.21 -16.48
CA GLN A 343 12.98 -1.99 -17.74
C GLN A 343 11.45 -1.94 -17.56
N TRP A 344 10.91 -2.68 -16.59
CA TRP A 344 9.47 -2.63 -16.30
C TRP A 344 9.06 -1.22 -15.86
N TRP A 345 9.84 -0.59 -14.97
CA TRP A 345 9.62 0.78 -14.50
C TRP A 345 9.81 1.81 -15.62
N ALA A 346 10.81 1.62 -16.49
CA ALA A 346 11.01 2.48 -17.67
C ALA A 346 9.83 2.40 -18.66
N ASN A 347 9.33 1.20 -18.91
CA ASN A 347 8.17 0.98 -19.77
C ASN A 347 6.89 1.58 -19.17
N LEU A 348 6.71 1.43 -17.86
CA LEU A 348 5.59 2.02 -17.13
C LEU A 348 5.66 3.55 -17.15
N GLU A 349 6.85 4.13 -16.94
CA GLU A 349 7.07 5.57 -17.04
C GLU A 349 6.77 6.07 -18.45
N ALA A 350 7.28 5.42 -19.50
CA ALA A 350 7.00 5.81 -20.88
C ALA A 350 5.50 5.72 -21.23
N ARG A 351 4.79 4.75 -20.66
CA ARG A 351 3.34 4.56 -20.89
C ARG A 351 2.51 5.66 -20.25
N TYR A 352 2.88 6.11 -19.05
CA TYR A 352 2.07 7.00 -18.20
C TYR A 352 2.69 8.39 -17.95
N GLN A 353 3.86 8.70 -18.52
CA GLN A 353 4.41 10.05 -18.47
C GLN A 353 3.48 11.02 -19.20
N ARG A 354 3.42 12.24 -18.68
CA ARG A 354 2.60 13.31 -19.26
C ARG A 354 3.49 14.42 -19.78
N ASN A 355 3.17 14.90 -20.96
CA ASN A 355 3.77 16.07 -21.56
C ASN A 355 2.67 17.12 -21.68
N ILE A 356 2.75 18.17 -20.86
CA ILE A 356 1.71 19.19 -20.78
C ILE A 356 2.30 20.49 -21.33
N GLU A 357 1.65 21.06 -22.34
CA GLU A 357 2.00 22.38 -22.86
C GLU A 357 1.76 23.44 -21.77
N GLU A 358 2.75 24.28 -21.52
CA GLU A 358 2.67 25.30 -20.49
C GLU A 358 1.79 26.46 -20.97
N VAL A 359 0.83 26.83 -20.13
CA VAL A 359 -0.06 27.97 -20.34
C VAL A 359 0.32 29.06 -19.34
N ARG A 360 0.53 30.28 -19.84
CA ARG A 360 0.83 31.46 -19.04
C ARG A 360 -0.15 32.56 -19.44
N ASP A 361 -0.86 33.12 -18.47
CA ASP A 361 -1.88 34.17 -18.69
C ASP A 361 -2.94 33.80 -19.74
N GLY A 362 -3.28 32.51 -19.84
CA GLY A 362 -4.25 31.97 -20.80
C GLY A 362 -3.68 31.67 -22.19
N GLU A 363 -2.42 32.03 -22.45
CA GLU A 363 -1.75 31.78 -23.73
C GLU A 363 -0.79 30.58 -23.66
N ARG A 364 -0.72 29.83 -24.76
CA ARG A 364 0.21 28.72 -24.92
C ARG A 364 1.61 29.27 -25.15
N THR A 365 2.56 28.85 -24.32
CA THR A 365 3.94 29.32 -24.39
C THR A 365 4.78 28.60 -25.45
N GLY A 366 4.28 27.51 -26.03
CA GLY A 366 5.04 26.58 -26.89
C GLY A 366 6.04 25.70 -26.13
N GLN A 367 6.21 25.89 -24.82
CA GLN A 367 7.03 25.03 -23.98
C GLN A 367 6.21 23.86 -23.45
N THR A 368 6.83 22.68 -23.34
CA THR A 368 6.19 21.47 -22.83
C THR A 368 6.90 20.98 -21.59
N SER A 369 6.11 20.68 -20.56
CA SER A 369 6.60 20.13 -19.30
C SER A 369 6.30 18.65 -19.17
N ARG A 370 7.36 17.87 -18.91
CA ARG A 370 7.29 16.43 -18.68
C ARG A 370 7.05 16.14 -17.20
N PHE A 371 6.10 15.29 -16.90
CA PHE A 371 5.82 14.79 -15.55
C PHE A 371 6.04 13.28 -15.52
N GLY A 372 7.09 12.86 -14.82
CA GLY A 372 7.47 11.45 -14.61
C GLY A 372 7.55 11.09 -13.13
N PHE A 373 8.11 9.92 -12.82
CA PHE A 373 8.27 9.43 -11.45
C PHE A 373 9.15 10.33 -10.58
N PHE A 374 10.16 10.94 -11.20
CA PHE A 374 11.14 11.80 -10.52
C PHE A 374 10.74 13.29 -10.52
N GLY A 375 9.51 13.62 -10.92
CA GLY A 375 8.95 14.98 -10.88
C GLY A 375 8.91 15.71 -12.22
N LYS A 376 8.53 17.00 -12.17
CA LYS A 376 8.40 17.88 -13.34
C LYS A 376 9.78 18.17 -13.93
N ASN A 377 9.96 17.92 -15.23
CA ASN A 377 11.18 18.17 -16.00
C ASN A 377 12.46 17.59 -15.38
N SER A 378 12.34 16.56 -14.54
CA SER A 378 13.50 15.92 -13.90
C SER A 378 14.43 15.37 -14.97
N LYS A 379 15.74 15.56 -14.82
CA LYS A 379 16.74 14.98 -15.72
C LYS A 379 16.82 13.45 -15.58
N HIS A 380 16.33 12.90 -14.47
CA HIS A 380 16.36 11.48 -14.16
C HIS A 380 15.07 10.79 -14.61
N THR A 381 15.21 9.67 -15.30
CA THR A 381 14.13 8.73 -15.66
C THR A 381 14.61 7.31 -15.38
N TYR A 382 13.71 6.34 -15.36
CA TYR A 382 14.16 4.95 -15.26
C TYR A 382 14.92 4.49 -16.50
N ALA A 383 14.59 5.05 -17.68
CA ALA A 383 15.23 4.72 -18.94
C ALA A 383 16.72 5.16 -18.97
N ASN A 384 17.05 6.32 -18.41
CA ASN A 384 18.43 6.81 -18.42
C ASN A 384 19.20 6.53 -17.12
N LEU A 385 18.59 5.80 -16.17
CA LEU A 385 19.11 5.66 -14.81
C LEU A 385 20.56 5.16 -14.78
N LEU A 386 20.91 4.20 -15.66
CA LEU A 386 22.26 3.64 -15.77
C LEU A 386 23.24 4.50 -16.60
N GLU A 387 22.73 5.41 -17.41
CA GLU A 387 23.48 6.27 -18.33
C GLU A 387 23.87 7.62 -17.71
N LEU A 388 23.26 7.99 -16.57
CA LEU A 388 23.59 9.25 -15.87
C LEU A 388 25.08 9.34 -15.53
N ASP A 389 25.66 10.51 -15.74
CA ASP A 389 26.99 10.87 -15.26
C ASP A 389 27.01 10.82 -13.72
N PRO A 390 27.94 10.07 -13.09
CA PRO A 390 28.09 10.10 -11.63
C PRO A 390 28.23 11.50 -11.02
N ALA A 391 28.77 12.49 -11.75
CA ALA A 391 28.89 13.87 -11.30
C ALA A 391 27.54 14.60 -11.18
N ASP A 392 26.52 14.18 -11.93
CA ASP A 392 25.17 14.75 -11.92
C ASP A 392 24.27 14.14 -10.83
N ILE A 393 24.78 13.17 -10.05
CA ILE A 393 24.01 12.49 -9.01
C ILE A 393 24.21 13.23 -7.68
N PRO A 394 23.13 13.69 -7.02
CA PRO A 394 23.22 14.31 -5.72
C PRO A 394 24.02 13.47 -4.71
N LEU A 395 24.94 14.11 -3.98
CA LEU A 395 25.76 13.45 -2.94
C LEU A 395 24.92 13.04 -1.72
N GLN A 396 23.87 13.82 -1.42
CA GLN A 396 22.99 13.58 -0.27
C GLN A 396 21.68 12.94 -0.76
N GLU A 397 21.39 11.72 -0.29
CA GLU A 397 20.13 11.04 -0.55
C GLU A 397 19.21 11.16 0.66
N LEU A 398 17.94 11.53 0.42
CA LEU A 398 16.90 11.42 1.44
C LEU A 398 16.52 9.93 1.60
N PRO A 399 16.29 9.46 2.84
CA PRO A 399 15.84 8.09 3.05
C PRO A 399 14.48 7.81 2.37
N CYS A 400 14.23 6.55 2.05
CA CYS A 400 12.98 6.14 1.42
C CYS A 400 11.83 6.12 2.44
N HIS A 401 10.97 7.15 2.45
CA HIS A 401 9.91 7.34 3.45
C HIS A 401 8.50 6.86 3.02
N CYS A 402 8.35 5.68 2.39
CA CYS A 402 7.08 5.25 1.76
C CYS A 402 5.91 4.97 2.74
N THR A 403 6.16 5.02 4.03
CA THR A 403 5.17 4.80 5.10
C THR A 403 4.79 6.09 5.81
N ASP A 404 5.36 7.21 5.39
CA ASP A 404 4.86 8.54 5.69
C ASP A 404 3.68 8.79 4.75
#